data_AF-A0A1E1WXY9-F1
#
_entry.id   AF-A0A1E1WXY9-F1
#
_cell.length_a   1.000
_cell.length_b   1.000
_cell.length_c   1.000
_cell.angle_alpha   90.00
_cell.angle_beta   90.00
_cell.angle_gamma   90.00
#
_symmetry.space_group_name_H-M   'P 1'
#
loop_
_entity.id
_entity.type
_entity.pdbx_description
1 polymer ?
#
loop_
_entity_poly.entity_id
_entity_poly.type
_entity_poly.pdbx_seq_one_letter_code
_entity_poly.pdbx_strand_id
1 'polypeptide(L)'
;PPSAPPARGVKRRVTANRKERRRTQSINNAFAELRECIPNVPADTKLSKIKTLRLATSYIAYLMDLLQGPPNAAHQACFKADLQAAHAALTLHQQQQHQQHQ
;
A
#
# COMPACT_ATOMS: atom_id res chain seq x y z
N PRO A 1 -19.86 -15.12 47.41
CA PRO A 1 -18.39 -14.93 47.29
C PRO A 1 -18.03 -13.62 46.58
N PRO A 2 -17.18 -12.74 47.17
CA PRO A 2 -16.79 -11.51 46.50
C PRO A 2 -15.77 -11.82 45.40
N SER A 3 -16.06 -11.37 44.19
CA SER A 3 -15.23 -11.50 43.00
C SER A 3 -13.86 -10.86 43.22
N ALA A 4 -12.79 -11.65 43.08
CA ALA A 4 -11.41 -11.18 43.21
C ALA A 4 -11.13 -9.95 42.32
N PRO A 5 -10.38 -8.94 42.82
CA PRO A 5 -10.08 -7.76 42.03
C PRO A 5 -9.25 -8.15 40.80
N PRO A 6 -9.54 -7.58 39.60
CA PRO A 6 -8.78 -7.91 38.40
C PRO A 6 -7.30 -7.62 38.63
N ALA A 7 -6.48 -8.67 38.48
CA ALA A 7 -5.05 -8.64 38.71
C ALA A 7 -4.43 -7.42 38.00
N ARG A 8 -3.67 -6.60 38.75
CA ARG A 8 -3.05 -5.34 38.26
C ARG A 8 -2.33 -5.48 36.91
N GLY A 9 -1.79 -6.67 36.61
CA GLY A 9 -1.19 -6.99 35.32
C GLY A 9 -2.15 -6.95 34.13
N VAL A 10 -3.42 -7.34 34.32
CA VAL A 10 -4.45 -7.33 33.26
C VAL A 10 -4.79 -5.90 32.85
N LYS A 11 -4.93 -4.97 33.81
CA LYS A 11 -5.21 -3.55 33.53
C LYS A 11 -4.07 -2.87 32.76
N ARG A 12 -2.80 -3.17 33.12
CA ARG A 12 -1.62 -2.67 32.39
C ARG A 12 -1.57 -3.21 30.96
N ARG A 13 -1.85 -4.50 30.77
CA ARG A 13 -1.89 -5.15 29.44
C ARG A 13 -2.98 -4.56 28.54
N VAL A 14 -4.19 -4.35 29.06
CA VAL A 14 -5.30 -3.73 28.31
C VAL A 14 -4.95 -2.31 27.88
N THR A 15 -4.31 -1.53 28.77
CA THR A 15 -3.88 -0.16 28.47
C THR A 15 -2.79 -0.14 27.40
N ALA A 16 -1.80 -1.04 27.49
CA ALA A 16 -0.75 -1.20 26.49
C ALA A 16 -1.33 -1.58 25.11
N ASN A 17 -2.24 -2.55 25.05
CA ASN A 17 -2.91 -2.95 23.80
C ASN A 17 -3.71 -1.81 23.17
N ARG A 18 -4.40 -1.00 23.99
CA ARG A 18 -5.12 0.19 23.51
C ARG A 18 -4.15 1.21 22.90
N LYS A 19 -2.99 1.43 23.53
CA LYS A 19 -1.97 2.34 23.01
C LYS A 19 -1.40 1.84 21.68
N GLU A 20 -1.08 0.56 21.57
CA GLU A 20 -0.56 0.00 20.32
C GLU A 20 -1.58 0.05 19.18
N ARG A 21 -2.86 -0.21 19.49
CA ARG A 21 -3.94 -0.03 18.52
C ARG A 21 -4.01 1.41 17.99
N ARG A 22 -3.90 2.42 18.87
CA ARG A 22 -3.88 3.84 18.47
C ARG A 22 -2.67 4.16 17.60
N ARG A 23 -1.49 3.67 17.97
CA ARG A 23 -0.26 3.82 17.17
C ARG A 23 -0.43 3.21 15.77
N THR A 24 -0.93 1.98 15.70
CA THR A 24 -1.20 1.29 14.43
C THR A 24 -2.24 2.02 13.59
N GLN A 25 -3.30 2.55 14.20
CA GLN A 25 -4.30 3.36 13.50
C GLN A 25 -3.68 4.61 12.89
N SER A 26 -2.85 5.33 13.64
CA SER A 26 -2.13 6.52 13.14
C SER A 26 -1.26 6.18 11.92
N ILE A 27 -0.55 5.05 11.95
CA ILE A 27 0.26 4.58 10.82
C ILE A 27 -0.63 4.26 9.60
N ASN A 28 -1.76 3.58 9.83
CA ASN A 28 -2.66 3.22 8.73
C ASN A 28 -3.31 4.46 8.08
N ASN A 29 -3.62 5.49 8.87
CA ASN A 29 -4.12 6.77 8.37
C ASN A 29 -3.06 7.47 7.49
N ALA A 30 -1.81 7.57 7.96
CA ALA A 30 -0.71 8.12 7.15
C ALA A 30 -0.49 7.33 5.85
N PHE A 31 -0.64 6.01 5.89
CA PHE A 31 -0.61 5.18 4.69
C PHE A 31 -1.78 5.46 3.74
N ALA A 32 -2.98 5.79 4.26
CA ALA A 32 -4.12 6.17 3.44
C ALA A 32 -3.86 7.52 2.75
N GLU A 33 -3.42 8.52 3.50
CA GLU A 33 -3.01 9.83 2.95
C GLU A 33 -1.94 9.69 1.87
N LEU A 34 -0.93 8.82 2.08
CA LEU A 34 0.09 8.57 1.06
C LEU A 34 -0.48 7.95 -0.23
N ARG A 35 -1.55 7.14 -0.15
CA ARG A 35 -2.18 6.55 -1.34
C ARG A 35 -2.88 7.60 -2.20
N GLU A 36 -3.53 8.59 -1.56
CA GLU A 36 -4.20 9.69 -2.26
C GLU A 36 -3.22 10.56 -3.05
N CYS A 37 -1.94 10.58 -2.66
CA CYS A 37 -0.88 11.29 -3.37
C CYS A 37 -0.38 10.56 -4.63
N ILE A 38 -0.76 9.30 -4.86
CA ILE A 38 -0.25 8.52 -5.99
C ILE A 38 -1.19 8.71 -7.20
N PRO A 39 -0.73 9.30 -8.32
CA PRO A 39 -1.58 9.53 -9.48
C PRO A 39 -1.83 8.26 -10.28
N ASN A 40 -2.86 8.29 -11.13
CA ASN A 40 -3.24 7.20 -12.04
C ASN A 40 -3.58 5.88 -11.34
N VAL A 41 -4.01 5.96 -10.08
CA VAL A 41 -4.56 4.87 -9.30
C VAL A 41 -6.06 5.10 -9.14
N PRO A 42 -6.94 4.19 -9.58
CA PRO A 42 -8.37 4.29 -9.33
C PRO A 42 -8.66 4.37 -7.82
N ALA A 43 -9.60 5.23 -7.40
CA ALA A 43 -9.88 5.49 -5.99
C ALA A 43 -10.33 4.24 -5.19
N ASP A 44 -10.87 3.24 -5.88
CA ASP A 44 -11.28 1.95 -5.32
C ASP A 44 -10.12 0.93 -5.23
N THR A 45 -8.96 1.23 -5.82
CA THR A 45 -7.80 0.34 -5.82
C THR A 45 -7.15 0.28 -4.45
N LYS A 46 -7.25 -0.89 -3.80
CA LYS A 46 -6.54 -1.14 -2.54
C LYS A 46 -5.07 -1.44 -2.77
N LEU A 47 -4.22 -0.42 -2.64
CA LEU A 47 -2.78 -0.58 -2.62
C LEU A 47 -2.29 -1.22 -1.32
N SER A 48 -1.52 -2.31 -1.43
CA SER A 48 -0.78 -2.87 -0.30
C SER A 48 0.28 -1.87 0.21
N LYS A 49 0.73 -2.04 1.47
CA LYS A 49 1.75 -1.15 2.06
C LYS A 49 3.02 -1.09 1.20
N ILE A 50 3.49 -2.26 0.75
CA ILE A 50 4.70 -2.33 -0.10
C ILE A 50 4.49 -1.68 -1.48
N LYS A 51 3.32 -1.89 -2.12
CA LYS A 51 3.02 -1.22 -3.40
C LYS A 51 2.94 0.29 -3.24
N THR A 52 2.30 0.76 -2.16
CA THR A 52 2.19 2.19 -1.84
C THR A 52 3.58 2.82 -1.72
N LEU A 53 4.49 2.20 -0.96
CA LEU A 53 5.85 2.71 -0.80
C LEU A 53 6.62 2.73 -2.13
N ARG A 54 6.55 1.65 -2.92
CA ARG A 54 7.24 1.59 -4.22
C ARG A 54 6.75 2.68 -5.18
N LEU A 55 5.43 2.82 -5.32
CA LEU A 55 4.82 3.81 -6.19
C LEU A 55 5.13 5.24 -5.74
N ALA A 56 5.08 5.51 -4.43
CA ALA A 56 5.46 6.82 -3.88
C ALA A 56 6.92 7.17 -4.20
N THR A 57 7.86 6.24 -3.99
CA THR A 57 9.28 6.47 -4.35
C THR A 57 9.46 6.73 -5.84
N SER A 58 8.83 5.92 -6.70
CA SER A 58 8.88 6.12 -8.15
C SER A 58 8.26 7.46 -8.57
N TYR A 59 7.19 7.90 -7.90
CA TYR A 59 6.56 9.19 -8.20
C TYR A 59 7.44 10.37 -7.79
N ILE A 60 8.10 10.30 -6.63
CA ILE A 60 9.09 11.30 -6.22
C ILE A 60 10.21 11.40 -7.26
N ALA A 61 10.80 10.27 -7.68
CA ALA A 61 11.85 10.26 -8.70
C ALA A 61 11.39 10.90 -10.02
N TYR A 62 10.18 10.54 -10.48
CA TYR A 62 9.57 11.14 -11.66
C TYR A 62 9.44 12.66 -11.56
N LEU A 63 8.95 13.17 -10.41
CA LEU A 63 8.84 14.62 -10.20
C LEU A 63 10.20 15.31 -10.15
N MET A 64 11.22 14.67 -9.56
CA MET A 64 12.58 15.19 -9.54
C MET A 64 13.17 15.30 -10.95
N ASP A 65 12.98 14.27 -11.78
CA ASP A 65 13.44 14.27 -13.18
C ASP A 65 12.75 15.36 -14.00
N LEU A 66 11.44 15.55 -13.81
CA LEU A 66 10.65 16.57 -14.49
C LEU A 66 11.14 18.00 -14.18
N LEU A 67 11.69 18.22 -13.00
CA LEU A 67 12.20 19.53 -12.57
C LEU A 67 13.63 19.83 -13.09
N GLN A 68 14.39 18.84 -13.58
CA GLN A 68 15.83 19.01 -13.90
C GLN A 68 16.17 19.50 -15.32
N GLY A 69 15.21 19.76 -16.22
CA GLY A 69 15.49 20.39 -17.52
C GLY A 69 14.72 19.81 -18.70
N PRO A 70 14.88 20.36 -19.92
CA PRO A 70 13.94 20.15 -21.03
C PRO A 70 13.76 18.66 -21.35
N PRO A 71 12.54 18.25 -21.73
CA PRO A 71 12.19 16.85 -21.92
C PRO A 71 13.01 16.29 -23.08
N ASN A 72 14.16 15.69 -22.80
CA ASN A 72 14.76 14.69 -23.68
C ASN A 72 13.64 13.69 -23.94
N ALA A 73 13.24 13.46 -25.20
CA ALA A 73 12.02 12.77 -25.60
C ALA A 73 11.74 11.40 -24.92
N ALA A 74 12.73 10.81 -24.25
CA ALA A 74 12.60 9.66 -23.35
C ALA A 74 11.94 9.95 -21.97
N HIS A 75 11.91 11.20 -21.51
CA HIS A 75 11.43 11.64 -20.19
C HIS A 75 9.93 11.99 -20.17
N GLN A 76 9.25 11.90 -21.32
CA GLN A 76 7.79 11.97 -21.40
C GLN A 76 7.12 10.63 -21.05
N ALA A 77 7.79 9.78 -20.28
CA ALA A 77 7.15 8.62 -19.68
C ALA A 77 6.17 9.15 -18.62
N CYS A 78 4.91 9.33 -19.02
CA CYS A 78 3.80 9.55 -18.09
C CYS A 78 3.91 8.53 -16.94
N PHE A 79 3.87 8.98 -15.69
CA PHE A 79 3.95 8.08 -14.55
C PHE A 79 2.85 7.01 -14.65
N LYS A 80 3.24 5.76 -14.90
CA LYS A 80 2.33 4.62 -14.92
C LYS A 80 2.43 3.91 -13.59
N ALA A 81 1.41 4.06 -12.76
CA ALA A 81 1.20 3.15 -11.65
C ALA A 81 0.85 1.78 -12.25
N ASP A 82 1.84 0.90 -12.44
CA ASP A 82 1.58 -0.44 -12.97
C ASP A 82 0.82 -1.27 -11.93
N LEU A 83 -0.50 -1.20 -12.04
CA LEU A 83 -1.45 -1.94 -11.22
C LEU A 83 -1.93 -3.21 -11.92
N GLN A 84 -1.88 -3.24 -13.26
CA GLN A 84 -2.55 -4.23 -14.11
C GLN A 84 -1.67 -5.42 -14.50
N ALA A 85 -0.34 -5.27 -14.64
CA ALA A 85 0.51 -6.36 -15.13
C ALA A 85 0.44 -7.62 -14.25
N ALA A 86 0.29 -7.45 -12.94
CA ALA A 86 0.21 -8.57 -12.00
C ALA A 86 -1.10 -9.38 -12.12
N HIS A 87 -2.24 -8.75 -12.41
CA HIS A 87 -3.52 -9.45 -12.55
C HIS A 87 -3.60 -10.17 -13.90
N ALA A 88 -3.19 -9.50 -14.98
CA ALA A 88 -3.16 -10.10 -16.32
C ALA A 88 -2.26 -11.33 -16.40
N ALA A 89 -1.09 -11.31 -15.75
CA ALA A 89 -0.17 -12.46 -15.71
C ALA A 89 -0.78 -13.68 -15.00
N LEU A 90 -1.51 -13.47 -13.90
CA LEU A 90 -2.19 -14.56 -13.18
C LEU A 90 -3.33 -15.17 -14.01
N THR A 91 -4.11 -14.33 -14.70
CA THR A 91 -5.20 -14.79 -15.57
C THR A 91 -4.67 -15.60 -16.75
N LEU A 92 -3.60 -15.14 -17.41
CA LEU A 92 -2.97 -15.87 -18.52
C LEU A 92 -2.41 -17.21 -18.08
N HIS A 93 -1.74 -17.26 -16.91
CA HIS A 93 -1.22 -18.52 -16.39
C HIS A 93 -2.33 -19.55 -16.12
N GLN A 94 -3.46 -19.10 -15.56
CA GLN A 94 -4.59 -19.96 -15.28
C GLN A 94 -5.26 -20.51 -16.55
N GLN A 95 -5.31 -19.69 -17.61
CA GLN A 95 -5.83 -20.11 -18.92
C GLN A 95 -4.90 -21.10 -19.61
N GLN A 96 -3.59 -20.90 -19.52
CA GLN A 96 -2.60 -21.82 -20.08
C GLN A 96 -2.66 -23.19 -19.38
N GLN A 97 -2.85 -23.21 -18.07
CA GLN A 97 -3.04 -24.45 -17.29
C GLN A 97 -4.28 -25.25 -17.75
N HIS A 98 -5.41 -24.59 -18.03
CA HIS A 98 -6.62 -25.26 -18.53
C HIS A 98 -6.44 -25.86 -19.93
N GLN A 99 -5.63 -25.22 -20.79
CA GLN A 99 -5.33 -25.73 -22.13
C GLN A 99 -4.40 -26.94 -22.14
N GLN A 100 -3.62 -27.17 -21.09
CA GLN A 100 -2.72 -28.34 -21.01
C GLN A 100 -3.39 -29.62 -20.51
N HIS A 101 -4.61 -29.53 -20.00
CA HIS A 101 -5.36 -30.67 -19.43
C HIS A 101 -6.56 -31.10 -20.28
N GLN A 102 -6.73 -30.54 -21.49
CA GLN A 102 -7.64 -31.01 -22.54
C GLN A 102 -6.83 -31.65 -23.66
#